data_AF-A0A5C2SSY4-F1
#
_entry.id   AF-A0A5C2SSY4-F1
#
_cell.length_a   1.000
_cell.length_b   1.000
_cell.length_c   1.000
_cell.angle_alpha   90.00
_cell.angle_beta   90.00
_cell.angle_gamma   90.00
#
_symmetry.space_group_name_H-M   'P 1'
#
loop_
_entity.id
_entity.type
_entity.pdbx_description
1 polymer ?
#
loop_
_entity_poly.entity_id
_entity_poly.type
_entity_poly.pdbx_seq_one_letter_code
_entity_poly.pdbx_strand_id
1 'polypeptide(L)'
;MAVADAPNEPPISELQVLHGELAVLMTGVGKFQHQLRQVTQAVDERTRLLQIKVEELEAQNLSRALEIRQLEQENEELHQVLEAKIPELANVIQERNDALMELHNARKVIEDLLRHRECYCQAHLEDPPEEATRTARKQVTLVPAKKLQHPTRENLVESDDESTVRPARSIASVNTALTVARAPPAGTDGVSRKTNPARTSSQETDASASTAADSPRTRTTSTSKKRLSWYLEFDKRPGTSSDVFHGPIPFDILSDNLVLEEDVVNSICSLEYEAGYDIRIHTDADLAFVYRPVVLEGLTATYLIGWGDPSTMRRWLKDVGEVNLFFYPPIDTSRAGWFFLGKHKLTYAPIESVWSKLPREDKERLFVELKDRNPDMNVSQFRRDVREGRLVQYCIQLENVGKVESLDFLREYGLLPGDGRIA
;
A
#
# COMPACT_ATOMS: atom_id res chain seq x y z
N MET A 1 -7.67 -98.44 57.17
CA MET A 1 -6.25 -98.05 57.25
C MET A 1 -6.15 -96.66 56.65
N ALA A 2 -5.94 -95.67 57.51
CA ALA A 2 -5.90 -94.25 57.16
C ALA A 2 -4.46 -93.87 56.78
N VAL A 3 -4.26 -93.30 55.61
CA VAL A 3 -3.01 -92.66 55.18
C VAL A 3 -3.29 -91.17 55.13
N ALA A 4 -2.57 -90.44 55.98
CA ALA A 4 -2.70 -89.01 56.17
C ALA A 4 -2.13 -88.26 54.96
N ASP A 5 -2.96 -87.39 54.38
CA ASP A 5 -2.54 -86.35 53.43
C ASP A 5 -1.66 -85.33 54.14
N ALA A 6 -0.41 -85.23 53.72
CA ALA A 6 0.50 -84.18 54.14
C ALA A 6 0.19 -82.89 53.35
N PRO A 7 0.21 -81.72 54.01
CA PRO A 7 -0.06 -80.45 53.34
C PRO A 7 1.09 -80.10 52.40
N ASN A 8 0.79 -80.02 51.11
CA ASN A 8 1.68 -79.50 50.07
C ASN A 8 1.95 -78.01 50.38
N GLU A 9 3.12 -77.71 50.95
CA GLU A 9 3.58 -76.33 51.10
C GLU A 9 3.79 -75.73 49.70
N PRO A 10 3.18 -74.58 49.39
CA PRO A 10 3.37 -73.94 48.08
C PRO A 10 4.84 -73.58 47.89
N PRO A 11 5.38 -73.74 46.67
CA PRO A 11 6.80 -73.51 46.40
C PRO A 11 7.15 -72.04 46.64
N ILE A 12 8.00 -71.79 47.64
CA ILE A 12 8.54 -70.48 48.06
C ILE A 12 9.08 -69.65 46.87
N SER A 13 9.47 -70.32 45.77
CA SER A 13 9.94 -69.71 44.53
C SER A 13 8.90 -68.85 43.80
N GLU A 14 7.62 -69.20 43.82
CA GLU A 14 6.57 -68.42 43.13
C GLU A 14 6.33 -67.07 43.82
N LEU A 15 6.43 -67.04 45.16
CA LEU A 15 6.27 -65.84 45.95
C LEU A 15 7.42 -64.84 45.72
N GLN A 16 8.63 -65.35 45.42
CA GLN A 16 9.79 -64.52 45.06
C GLN A 16 9.63 -63.89 43.67
N VAL A 17 9.06 -64.61 42.70
CA VAL A 17 8.77 -64.08 41.36
C VAL A 17 7.74 -62.95 41.43
N LEU A 18 6.64 -63.15 42.17
CA LEU A 18 5.64 -62.11 42.39
C LEU A 18 6.21 -60.86 43.08
N HIS A 19 7.12 -61.04 44.05
CA HIS A 19 7.82 -59.91 44.67
C HIS A 19 8.71 -59.15 43.67
N GLY A 20 9.39 -59.87 42.78
CA GLY A 20 10.18 -59.28 41.70
C GLY A 20 9.31 -58.47 40.73
N GLU A 21 8.19 -59.04 40.27
CA GLU A 21 7.24 -58.37 39.37
C GLU A 21 6.61 -57.13 40.02
N LEU A 22 6.22 -57.22 41.30
CA LEU A 22 5.71 -56.08 42.05
C LEU A 22 6.76 -54.97 42.18
N ALA A 23 8.03 -55.32 42.43
CA ALA A 23 9.11 -54.34 42.48
C ALA A 23 9.29 -53.64 41.12
N VAL A 24 9.25 -54.37 40.01
CA VAL A 24 9.30 -53.80 38.66
C VAL A 24 8.11 -52.86 38.42
N LEU A 25 6.89 -53.28 38.79
CA LEU A 25 5.70 -52.44 38.64
C LEU A 25 5.80 -51.15 39.48
N MET A 26 6.25 -51.25 40.73
CA MET A 26 6.43 -50.10 41.62
C MET A 26 7.48 -49.13 41.08
N THR A 27 8.58 -49.63 40.50
CA THR A 27 9.57 -48.75 39.82
C THR A 27 8.99 -48.09 38.57
N GLY A 28 8.14 -48.80 37.81
CA GLY A 28 7.42 -48.25 36.66
C GLY A 28 6.46 -47.12 37.06
N VAL A 29 5.66 -47.33 38.12
CA VAL A 29 4.75 -46.31 38.67
C VAL A 29 5.54 -45.08 39.15
N GLY A 30 6.68 -45.29 39.82
CA GLY A 30 7.55 -44.19 40.25
C GLY A 30 8.08 -43.35 39.08
N LYS A 31 8.52 -44.00 37.99
CA LYS A 31 8.95 -43.30 36.76
C LYS A 31 7.80 -42.53 36.10
N PHE A 32 6.62 -43.13 36.01
CA PHE A 32 5.44 -42.48 35.43
C PHE A 32 4.99 -41.27 36.25
N GLN A 33 4.98 -41.37 37.59
CA GLN A 33 4.68 -40.23 38.47
C GLN A 33 5.71 -39.10 38.32
N HIS A 34 6.99 -39.44 38.15
CA HIS A 34 8.03 -38.45 37.88
C HIS A 34 7.82 -37.74 36.53
N GLN A 35 7.51 -38.50 35.47
CA GLN A 35 7.21 -37.94 34.15
C GLN A 35 5.97 -37.03 34.18
N LEU A 36 4.89 -37.45 34.83
CA LEU A 36 3.70 -36.60 34.99
C LEU A 36 4.05 -35.29 35.70
N ARG A 37 4.85 -35.34 36.77
CA ARG A 37 5.29 -34.14 37.48
C ARG A 37 6.11 -33.20 36.60
N GLN A 38 7.02 -33.74 35.78
CA GLN A 38 7.79 -32.94 34.83
C GLN A 38 6.89 -32.29 33.77
N VAL A 39 5.93 -33.04 33.22
CA VAL A 39 4.98 -32.51 32.23
C VAL A 39 4.12 -31.41 32.84
N THR A 40 3.61 -31.59 34.06
CA THR A 40 2.85 -30.57 34.78
C THR A 40 3.69 -29.29 34.97
N GLN A 41 4.95 -29.42 35.41
CA GLN A 41 5.85 -28.28 35.57
C GLN A 41 6.10 -27.54 34.24
N ALA A 42 6.34 -28.27 33.14
CA ALA A 42 6.55 -27.67 31.82
C ALA A 42 5.29 -26.94 31.30
N VAL A 43 4.10 -27.46 31.60
CA VAL A 43 2.83 -26.81 31.25
C VAL A 43 2.61 -25.55 32.09
N ASP A 44 2.93 -25.58 33.39
CA ASP A 44 2.82 -24.42 34.27
C ASP A 44 3.78 -23.30 33.84
N GLU A 45 5.03 -23.64 33.48
CA GLU A 45 6.00 -22.68 32.94
C GLU A 45 5.53 -22.06 31.63
N ARG A 46 5.02 -22.87 30.70
CA ARG A 46 4.47 -22.36 29.42
C ARG A 46 3.26 -21.45 29.66
N THR A 47 2.38 -21.83 30.57
CA THR A 47 1.19 -21.02 30.91
C THR A 47 1.61 -19.68 31.48
N ARG A 48 2.62 -19.65 32.37
CA ARG A 48 3.19 -18.43 32.92
C ARG A 48 3.83 -17.53 31.86
N LEU A 49 4.58 -18.11 30.92
CA LEU A 49 5.18 -17.35 29.80
C LEU A 49 4.12 -16.74 28.88
N LEU A 50 3.05 -17.50 28.58
CA LEU A 50 1.93 -16.99 27.80
C LEU A 50 1.21 -15.86 28.53
N GLN A 51 1.00 -15.98 29.84
CA GLN A 51 0.38 -14.92 30.64
C GLN A 51 1.20 -13.62 30.61
N ILE A 52 2.53 -13.71 30.79
CA ILE A 52 3.42 -12.53 30.68
C ILE A 52 3.32 -11.89 29.29
N LYS A 53 3.26 -12.70 28.22
CA LYS A 53 3.14 -12.19 26.85
C LYS A 53 1.79 -11.53 26.59
N VAL A 54 0.71 -12.04 27.19
CA VAL A 54 -0.62 -11.41 27.13
C VAL A 54 -0.58 -10.04 27.83
N GLU A 55 -0.04 -9.98 29.05
CA GLU A 55 0.11 -8.72 29.80
C GLU A 55 0.98 -7.70 29.04
N GLU A 56 2.06 -8.13 28.39
CA GLU A 56 2.90 -7.27 27.54
C GLU A 56 2.13 -6.72 26.33
N LEU A 57 1.39 -7.58 25.62
CA LEU A 57 0.61 -7.17 24.46
C LEU A 57 -0.54 -6.24 24.85
N GLU A 58 -1.18 -6.46 25.99
CA GLU A 58 -2.20 -5.56 26.55
C GLU A 58 -1.61 -4.17 26.87
N ALA A 59 -0.43 -4.12 27.48
CA ALA A 59 0.27 -2.87 27.76
C ALA A 59 0.67 -2.13 26.47
N GLN A 60 1.17 -2.85 25.45
CA GLN A 60 1.49 -2.27 24.14
C GLN A 60 0.24 -1.75 23.42
N ASN A 61 -0.87 -2.48 23.49
CA ASN A 61 -2.13 -2.06 22.88
C ASN A 61 -2.67 -0.79 23.54
N LEU A 62 -2.63 -0.72 24.88
CA LEU A 62 -3.01 0.49 25.62
C LEU A 62 -2.12 1.68 25.26
N SER A 63 -0.81 1.48 25.14
CA SER A 63 0.13 2.53 24.72
C SER A 63 -0.22 3.07 23.32
N ARG A 64 -0.49 2.18 22.36
CA ARG A 64 -0.89 2.57 21.00
C ARG A 64 -2.24 3.29 20.97
N ALA A 65 -3.20 2.85 21.78
CA ALA A 65 -4.51 3.50 21.87
C ALA A 65 -4.40 4.94 22.41
N LEU A 66 -3.50 5.19 23.37
CA LEU A 66 -3.23 6.54 23.86
C LEU A 66 -2.53 7.41 22.80
N GLU A 67 -1.57 6.85 22.07
CA GLU A 67 -0.89 7.54 20.96
C GLU A 67 -1.87 7.93 19.84
N ILE A 68 -2.77 7.03 19.44
CA ILE A 68 -3.82 7.32 18.45
C ILE A 68 -4.70 8.46 18.94
N ARG A 69 -5.15 8.41 20.20
CA ARG A 69 -6.00 9.48 20.76
C ARG A 69 -5.29 10.82 20.81
N GLN A 70 -3.99 10.84 21.09
CA GLN A 70 -3.18 12.06 21.06
C GLN A 70 -3.10 12.62 19.63
N LEU A 71 -2.80 11.77 18.63
CA LEU A 71 -2.73 12.19 17.23
C LEU A 71 -4.09 12.68 16.70
N GLU A 72 -5.20 12.08 17.15
CA GLU A 72 -6.55 12.56 16.84
C GLU A 72 -6.80 13.96 17.41
N GLN A 73 -6.37 14.22 18.65
CA GLN A 73 -6.46 15.56 19.25
C GLN A 73 -5.59 16.58 18.50
N GLU A 74 -4.35 16.25 18.18
CA GLU A 74 -3.45 17.13 17.42
C GLU A 74 -4.01 17.44 16.01
N ASN A 75 -4.60 16.44 15.34
CA ASN A 75 -5.25 16.64 14.05
C ASN A 75 -6.46 17.57 14.17
N GLU A 76 -7.29 17.41 15.20
CA GLU A 76 -8.43 18.29 15.46
C GLU A 76 -7.97 19.75 15.71
N GLU A 77 -6.92 19.94 16.50
CA GLU A 77 -6.33 21.27 16.74
C GLU A 77 -5.79 21.89 15.44
N LEU A 78 -5.09 21.12 14.61
CA LEU A 78 -4.63 21.58 13.29
C LEU A 78 -5.78 21.92 12.36
N HIS A 79 -6.86 21.14 12.39
CA HIS A 79 -8.07 21.42 11.62
C HIS A 79 -8.71 22.76 12.05
N GLN A 80 -8.82 23.01 13.35
CA GLN A 80 -9.33 24.29 13.86
C GLN A 80 -8.44 25.48 13.46
N VAL A 81 -7.11 25.33 13.52
CA VAL A 81 -6.17 26.36 13.07
C VAL A 81 -6.31 26.62 11.57
N LEU A 82 -6.48 25.58 10.77
CA LEU A 82 -6.71 25.72 9.33
C LEU A 82 -8.02 26.44 9.06
N GLU A 83 -9.12 26.04 9.70
CA GLU A 83 -10.43 26.69 9.55
C GLU A 83 -10.39 28.16 9.94
N ALA A 84 -9.68 28.49 11.03
CA ALA A 84 -9.49 29.88 11.46
C ALA A 84 -8.70 30.72 10.44
N LYS A 85 -7.78 30.13 9.67
CA LYS A 85 -6.94 30.84 8.68
C LYS A 85 -7.52 30.89 7.27
N ILE A 86 -8.55 30.09 6.95
CA ILE A 86 -9.26 30.15 5.65
C ILE A 86 -9.72 31.58 5.27
N PRO A 87 -10.38 32.36 6.15
CA PRO A 87 -10.85 33.70 5.78
C PRO A 87 -9.69 34.68 5.51
N GLU A 88 -8.60 34.58 6.26
CA GLU A 88 -7.40 35.40 6.04
C GLU A 88 -6.80 35.10 4.65
N LEU A 89 -6.67 33.82 4.30
CA LEU A 89 -6.18 33.42 2.98
C LEU A 89 -7.11 33.89 1.85
N ALA A 90 -8.43 33.84 2.05
CA ALA A 90 -9.40 34.34 1.09
C ALA A 90 -9.25 35.86 0.86
N ASN A 91 -9.02 36.63 1.92
CA ASN A 91 -8.77 38.07 1.82
C ASN A 91 -7.50 38.38 1.03
N VAL A 92 -6.38 37.68 1.32
CA VAL A 92 -5.12 37.87 0.58
C VAL A 92 -5.27 37.52 -0.90
N ILE A 93 -6.02 36.47 -1.24
CA ILE A 93 -6.32 36.10 -2.62
C ILE A 93 -7.15 37.19 -3.31
N GLN A 94 -8.13 37.76 -2.61
CA GLN A 94 -8.98 38.83 -3.13
C GLN A 94 -8.15 40.09 -3.40
N GLU A 95 -7.36 40.56 -2.44
CA GLU A 95 -6.46 41.71 -2.59
C GLU A 95 -5.51 41.56 -3.77
N ARG A 96 -4.93 40.37 -3.94
CA ARG A 96 -4.07 40.06 -5.09
C ARG A 96 -4.83 40.18 -6.42
N ASN A 97 -6.06 39.67 -6.48
CA ASN A 97 -6.86 39.72 -7.70
C ASN A 97 -7.27 41.17 -8.03
N ASP A 98 -7.59 41.96 -7.02
CA ASP A 98 -7.92 43.38 -7.18
C ASP A 98 -6.71 44.15 -7.72
N ALA A 99 -5.52 43.91 -7.16
CA ALA A 99 -4.27 44.49 -7.67
C ALA A 99 -3.97 44.08 -9.13
N LEU A 100 -4.25 42.83 -9.52
CA LEU A 100 -4.08 42.38 -10.91
C LEU A 100 -5.09 43.05 -11.86
N MET A 101 -6.32 43.29 -11.40
CA MET A 101 -7.34 44.03 -12.15
C MET A 101 -6.95 45.50 -12.36
N GLU A 102 -6.40 46.15 -11.33
CA GLU A 102 -5.86 47.51 -11.45
C GLU A 102 -4.72 47.59 -12.46
N LEU A 103 -3.78 46.63 -12.43
CA LEU A 103 -2.68 46.57 -13.38
C LEU A 103 -3.20 46.36 -14.82
N HIS A 104 -4.19 45.48 -15.00
CA HIS A 104 -4.82 45.27 -16.30
C HIS A 104 -5.48 46.55 -16.83
N ASN A 105 -6.21 47.28 -15.98
CA ASN A 105 -6.83 48.57 -16.33
C ASN A 105 -5.77 49.61 -16.70
N ALA A 106 -4.69 49.72 -15.93
CA ALA A 106 -3.59 50.63 -16.23
C ALA A 106 -2.94 50.31 -17.59
N ARG A 107 -2.71 49.03 -17.89
CA ARG A 107 -2.20 48.59 -19.19
C ARG A 107 -3.13 48.99 -20.33
N LYS A 108 -4.45 48.81 -20.17
CA LYS A 108 -5.44 49.20 -21.17
C LYS A 108 -5.42 50.71 -21.44
N VAL A 109 -5.32 51.53 -20.40
CA VAL A 109 -5.18 52.99 -20.55
C VAL A 109 -3.92 53.35 -21.34
N ILE A 110 -2.79 52.69 -21.08
CA ILE A 110 -1.55 52.89 -21.83
C ILE A 110 -1.74 52.50 -23.31
N GLU A 111 -2.37 51.35 -23.58
CA GLU A 111 -2.66 50.89 -24.94
C GLU A 111 -3.58 51.88 -25.69
N ASP A 112 -4.61 52.43 -25.04
CA ASP A 112 -5.52 53.42 -25.62
C ASP A 112 -4.80 54.74 -25.93
N LEU A 113 -3.91 55.20 -25.05
CA LEU A 113 -3.08 56.40 -25.27
C LEU A 113 -2.09 56.22 -26.43
N LEU A 114 -1.47 55.04 -26.56
CA LEU A 114 -0.59 54.72 -27.68
C LEU A 114 -1.37 54.69 -29.00
N ARG A 115 -2.56 54.08 -29.01
CA ARG A 115 -3.43 54.04 -30.18
C ARG A 115 -3.90 55.44 -30.60
N HIS A 116 -4.24 56.31 -29.65
CA HIS A 116 -4.58 57.71 -29.95
C HIS A 116 -3.41 58.43 -30.62
N ARG A 117 -2.18 58.25 -30.11
CA ARG A 117 -0.98 58.85 -30.68
C ARG A 117 -0.73 58.39 -32.12
N GLU A 118 -0.91 57.11 -32.40
CA GLU A 118 -0.76 56.54 -33.75
C GLU A 118 -1.76 57.15 -34.74
N CYS A 119 -3.03 57.32 -34.35
CA CYS A 119 -4.04 57.97 -35.18
C CYS A 119 -3.69 59.44 -35.50
N TYR A 120 -3.18 60.21 -34.53
CA TYR A 120 -2.77 61.60 -34.77
C TYR A 120 -1.56 61.71 -35.72
N CYS A 121 -0.62 60.77 -35.66
CA CYS A 121 0.54 60.78 -36.55
C CYS A 121 0.17 60.38 -38.00
N GLN A 122 -0.82 59.51 -38.22
CA GLN A 122 -1.25 59.14 -39.56
C GLN A 122 -2.07 60.24 -40.25
N ALA A 123 -2.89 60.99 -39.51
CA ALA A 123 -3.70 62.07 -40.08
C ALA A 123 -2.89 63.30 -40.53
N HIS A 124 -1.62 63.44 -40.11
CA HIS A 124 -0.80 64.62 -40.39
C HIS A 124 0.24 64.41 -41.52
N LEU A 125 0.18 63.28 -42.24
CA LEU A 125 1.12 62.88 -43.29
C LEU A 125 0.57 63.05 -44.73
N GLU A 126 -0.61 63.62 -44.93
CA GLU A 126 -1.24 63.77 -46.26
C GLU A 126 -1.15 65.15 -46.93
N ASP A 127 -0.50 66.16 -46.35
CA ASP A 127 -0.18 67.39 -47.10
C ASP A 127 1.28 67.79 -46.91
N PRO A 128 2.07 67.93 -47.99
CA PRO A 128 3.39 68.55 -47.93
C PRO A 128 3.25 70.07 -48.16
N PRO A 129 3.56 70.92 -47.17
CA PRO A 129 3.91 72.30 -47.48
C PRO A 129 5.42 72.39 -47.71
N GLU A 130 5.75 72.88 -48.90
CA GLU A 130 7.07 73.33 -49.31
C GLU A 130 7.72 74.25 -48.27
N GLU A 131 9.04 74.06 -48.17
CA GLU A 131 10.09 75.03 -47.84
C GLU A 131 9.71 76.33 -47.11
N ALA A 132 10.19 76.47 -45.87
CA ALA A 132 11.06 77.60 -45.51
C ALA A 132 11.70 77.41 -44.13
N THR A 133 13.04 77.33 -44.15
CA THR A 133 13.99 77.96 -43.21
C THR A 133 13.41 78.68 -41.97
N ARG A 134 13.81 78.23 -40.76
CA ARG A 134 14.62 78.99 -39.79
C ARG A 134 14.64 78.38 -38.38
N THR A 135 15.87 78.09 -37.93
CA THR A 135 16.42 78.38 -36.59
C THR A 135 15.45 78.60 -35.42
N ALA A 136 15.43 77.69 -34.45
CA ALA A 136 15.52 78.02 -33.02
C ALA A 136 15.61 76.75 -32.16
N ARG A 137 16.83 76.46 -31.71
CA ARG A 137 17.16 75.49 -30.66
C ARG A 137 16.59 76.00 -29.32
N LYS A 138 15.35 75.67 -28.98
CA LYS A 138 14.82 75.84 -27.61
C LYS A 138 15.11 74.56 -26.81
N GLN A 139 16.08 74.68 -25.91
CA GLN A 139 16.29 73.74 -24.82
C GLN A 139 14.98 73.62 -24.03
N VAL A 140 14.35 72.45 -24.09
CA VAL A 140 13.27 72.09 -23.18
C VAL A 140 13.92 71.78 -21.84
N THR A 141 13.79 72.73 -20.92
CA THR A 141 14.15 72.56 -19.51
C THR A 141 13.31 71.44 -18.93
N LEU A 142 13.93 70.28 -18.73
CA LEU A 142 13.40 69.16 -17.95
C LEU A 142 13.06 69.68 -16.55
N VAL A 143 11.76 69.83 -16.27
CA VAL A 143 11.26 70.03 -14.91
C VAL A 143 11.64 68.79 -14.09
N PRO A 144 12.18 68.93 -12.86
CA PRO A 144 12.64 67.79 -12.10
C PRO A 144 11.45 66.89 -11.78
N ALA A 145 11.57 65.61 -12.13
CA ALA A 145 10.64 64.58 -11.68
C ALA A 145 10.50 64.69 -10.16
N LYS A 146 9.28 64.98 -9.69
CA LYS A 146 8.91 64.83 -8.28
C LYS A 146 9.27 63.41 -7.90
N LYS A 147 10.23 63.28 -6.97
CA LYS A 147 10.54 62.03 -6.29
C LYS A 147 9.21 61.46 -5.76
N LEU A 148 8.73 60.39 -6.40
CA LEU A 148 7.79 59.48 -5.80
C LEU A 148 8.45 59.00 -4.51
N GLN A 149 8.00 59.57 -3.39
CA GLN A 149 8.24 59.00 -2.08
C GLN A 149 7.63 57.62 -2.12
N HIS A 150 8.49 56.61 -2.14
CA HIS A 150 8.10 55.27 -1.71
C HIS A 150 7.40 55.41 -0.36
N PRO A 151 6.24 54.75 -0.15
CA PRO A 151 5.68 54.66 1.18
C PRO A 151 6.76 54.05 2.07
N THR A 152 7.13 54.82 3.09
CA THR A 152 7.98 54.42 4.19
C THR A 152 7.47 53.06 4.66
N ARG A 153 8.29 52.04 4.45
CA ARG A 153 8.13 50.72 5.03
C ARG A 153 8.16 50.93 6.54
N GLU A 154 7.00 51.02 7.15
CA GLU A 154 6.88 51.06 8.60
C GLU A 154 7.53 49.79 9.16
N ASN A 155 8.33 50.03 10.19
CA ASN A 155 9.13 49.05 10.86
C ASN A 155 8.27 47.85 11.25
N LEU A 156 8.57 46.71 10.63
CA LEU A 156 8.22 45.41 11.15
C LEU A 156 8.91 45.31 12.52
N VAL A 157 8.12 45.44 13.57
CA VAL A 157 8.51 45.10 14.94
C VAL A 157 9.00 43.66 14.88
N GLU A 158 10.28 43.46 15.15
CA GLU A 158 10.87 42.18 15.51
C GLU A 158 10.13 41.68 16.76
N SER A 159 9.11 40.85 16.53
CA SER A 159 8.53 40.01 17.57
C SER A 159 9.30 38.70 17.55
N ASP A 160 10.35 38.66 18.36
CA ASP A 160 10.99 37.44 18.85
C ASP A 160 9.93 36.57 19.52
N ASP A 161 9.45 35.54 18.82
CA ASP A 161 8.82 34.37 19.42
C ASP A 161 8.98 33.16 18.48
N GLU A 162 10.23 32.89 18.09
CA GLU A 162 10.62 31.59 17.54
C GLU A 162 10.89 30.61 18.69
N SER A 163 9.82 30.24 19.40
CA SER A 163 9.83 29.07 20.28
C SER A 163 9.75 27.80 19.42
N THR A 164 10.86 27.47 18.76
CA THR A 164 11.06 26.15 18.16
C THR A 164 11.34 25.16 19.29
N VAL A 165 10.27 24.55 19.80
CA VAL A 165 10.37 23.30 20.58
C VAL A 165 10.87 22.22 19.63
N ARG A 166 12.20 22.02 19.61
CA ARG A 166 12.84 20.84 19.05
C ARG A 166 12.60 19.68 20.02
N PRO A 167 12.00 18.55 19.60
CA PRO A 167 12.13 17.32 20.36
C PRO A 167 13.58 16.87 20.29
N ALA A 168 14.19 16.69 21.46
CA ALA A 168 15.52 16.14 21.60
C ALA A 168 15.59 14.76 20.91
N ARG A 169 16.56 14.62 20.00
CA ARG A 169 17.01 13.31 19.53
C ARG A 169 17.63 12.58 20.71
N SER A 170 16.88 11.67 21.33
CA SER A 170 17.45 10.68 22.24
C SER A 170 18.28 9.69 21.45
N ILE A 171 19.56 9.72 21.76
CA ILE A 171 20.58 8.79 21.33
C ILE A 171 20.45 7.58 22.27
N ALA A 172 20.02 6.44 21.75
CA ALA A 172 20.17 5.16 22.42
C ALA A 172 20.76 4.16 21.44
N SER A 173 22.09 4.20 21.36
CA SER A 173 22.91 3.07 20.93
C SER A 173 22.64 1.89 21.84
N VAL A 174 22.15 0.78 21.30
CA VAL A 174 22.46 -0.55 21.83
C VAL A 174 22.85 -1.42 20.64
N ASN A 175 24.16 -1.65 20.55
CA ASN A 175 24.74 -2.75 19.79
C ASN A 175 24.19 -4.07 20.34
N THR A 176 23.71 -4.94 19.48
CA THR A 176 23.72 -6.38 19.77
C THR A 176 23.98 -7.13 18.49
N ALA A 177 25.26 -7.32 18.21
CA ALA A 177 25.74 -8.39 17.34
C ALA A 177 25.53 -9.71 18.08
N LEU A 178 24.82 -10.66 17.48
CA LEU A 178 24.98 -12.08 17.79
C LEU A 178 24.84 -12.90 16.51
N THR A 179 26.00 -13.30 16.04
CA THR A 179 26.32 -14.40 15.15
C THR A 179 25.74 -15.70 15.69
N VAL A 180 24.96 -16.45 14.90
CA VAL A 180 24.79 -17.91 15.09
C VAL A 180 24.77 -18.61 13.75
N ALA A 181 25.62 -19.63 13.65
CA ALA A 181 25.90 -20.45 12.48
C ALA A 181 24.91 -21.62 12.31
N ARG A 182 24.53 -21.86 11.05
CA ARG A 182 24.42 -23.12 10.28
C ARG A 182 24.46 -24.50 11.04
N ALA A 183 23.29 -25.17 11.10
CA ALA A 183 22.89 -26.56 10.68
C ALA A 183 23.73 -27.84 11.04
N PRO A 184 23.25 -29.12 10.91
CA PRO A 184 21.90 -29.77 10.92
C PRO A 184 21.87 -31.11 11.77
N PRO A 185 21.19 -32.25 11.42
CA PRO A 185 19.85 -32.69 11.87
C PRO A 185 19.79 -34.11 12.53
N ALA A 186 18.67 -34.43 13.19
CA ALA A 186 18.14 -35.79 13.48
C ALA A 186 16.70 -35.57 14.01
N GLY A 187 15.62 -36.28 13.64
CA GLY A 187 15.43 -37.70 13.33
C GLY A 187 14.32 -38.22 14.26
N THR A 188 13.45 -39.10 13.74
CA THR A 188 12.46 -39.97 14.42
C THR A 188 11.04 -39.45 14.75
N ASP A 189 10.09 -40.00 13.98
CA ASP A 189 8.94 -40.83 14.39
C ASP A 189 8.12 -40.47 15.65
N GLY A 190 6.79 -40.42 15.49
CA GLY A 190 5.90 -40.74 16.62
C GLY A 190 4.45 -40.25 16.58
N VAL A 191 3.55 -41.09 16.05
CA VAL A 191 2.28 -41.52 16.66
C VAL A 191 1.25 -40.45 17.14
N SER A 192 0.20 -40.30 16.31
CA SER A 192 -1.24 -40.37 16.64
C SER A 192 -1.69 -40.24 18.11
N ARG A 193 -2.47 -39.19 18.43
CA ARG A 193 -3.60 -39.31 19.37
C ARG A 193 -4.65 -38.20 19.22
N LYS A 194 -5.84 -38.60 18.75
CA LYS A 194 -7.12 -37.89 18.90
C LYS A 194 -7.52 -37.81 20.37
N THR A 195 -8.01 -36.66 20.83
CA THR A 195 -9.08 -36.55 21.84
C THR A 195 -9.71 -35.16 21.81
N ASN A 196 -11.00 -35.10 21.45
CA ASN A 196 -11.92 -34.01 21.82
C ASN A 196 -12.22 -34.10 23.32
N PRO A 197 -12.68 -32.99 23.92
CA PRO A 197 -14.04 -33.04 24.46
C PRO A 197 -14.88 -31.79 24.15
N ALA A 198 -16.15 -32.05 23.91
CA ALA A 198 -17.24 -31.09 23.87
C ALA A 198 -17.59 -30.59 25.28
N ARG A 199 -18.06 -29.33 25.40
CA ARG A 199 -19.24 -28.96 26.19
C ARG A 199 -19.61 -27.46 26.11
N THR A 200 -20.89 -27.20 25.78
CA THR A 200 -21.90 -26.29 26.41
C THR A 200 -21.46 -24.95 27.01
N SER A 201 -22.26 -23.87 27.04
CA SER A 201 -23.50 -23.41 26.41
C SER A 201 -23.69 -21.95 26.88
N SER A 202 -24.53 -21.19 26.17
CA SER A 202 -25.39 -20.09 26.66
C SER A 202 -24.75 -18.88 27.38
N GLN A 203 -24.92 -17.67 26.82
CA GLN A 203 -25.88 -16.72 27.38
C GLN A 203 -26.21 -15.57 26.42
N GLU A 204 -27.51 -15.38 26.23
CA GLU A 204 -28.17 -14.20 25.64
C GLU A 204 -28.05 -13.00 26.59
N THR A 205 -27.89 -11.80 26.03
CA THR A 205 -28.60 -10.61 26.53
C THR A 205 -28.88 -9.68 25.37
N ASP A 206 -30.18 -9.55 25.10
CA ASP A 206 -30.84 -8.47 24.39
C ASP A 206 -30.69 -7.12 25.10
N ALA A 207 -30.63 -6.04 24.30
CA ALA A 207 -31.44 -4.82 24.38
C ALA A 207 -30.78 -3.76 23.47
N SER A 208 -31.40 -3.39 22.34
CA SER A 208 -32.41 -2.32 22.21
C SER A 208 -31.85 -0.94 22.59
N ALA A 209 -32.09 0.17 21.91
CA ALA A 209 -32.68 0.54 20.64
C ALA A 209 -32.52 2.08 20.61
N SER A 210 -32.21 2.70 19.46
CA SER A 210 -32.74 4.03 19.11
C SER A 210 -32.23 4.46 17.74
N THR A 211 -33.12 4.37 16.77
CA THR A 211 -33.58 5.48 15.91
C THR A 211 -32.73 6.75 15.87
N ALA A 212 -32.27 7.13 14.66
CA ALA A 212 -32.74 8.34 13.99
C ALA A 212 -32.28 8.33 12.52
N ALA A 213 -33.24 8.56 11.63
CA ALA A 213 -33.01 8.85 10.23
C ALA A 213 -32.38 10.24 10.07
N ASP A 214 -31.36 10.36 9.21
CA ASP A 214 -31.21 11.53 8.36
C ASP A 214 -30.25 11.25 7.20
N SER A 215 -30.77 11.42 5.99
CA SER A 215 -30.04 11.55 4.73
C SER A 215 -30.57 12.84 4.10
N PRO A 216 -29.87 13.56 3.19
CA PRO A 216 -28.45 13.58 2.85
C PRO A 216 -27.90 15.05 2.75
N ARG A 217 -26.59 15.28 2.86
CA ARG A 217 -25.97 16.49 2.27
C ARG A 217 -24.48 16.32 2.01
N THR A 218 -24.19 15.74 0.84
CA THR A 218 -22.94 15.92 0.10
C THR A 218 -22.64 17.42 -0.02
N ARG A 219 -21.65 17.90 0.75
CA ARG A 219 -21.11 19.25 0.62
C ARG A 219 -19.67 19.14 0.14
N THR A 220 -19.57 19.30 -1.17
CA THR A 220 -18.37 19.54 -1.98
C THR A 220 -17.41 20.52 -1.31
N THR A 221 -16.29 20.00 -0.82
CA THR A 221 -15.13 20.79 -0.43
C THR A 221 -14.43 21.28 -1.71
N SER A 222 -14.39 22.59 -1.89
CA SER A 222 -13.72 23.23 -3.02
C SER A 222 -12.21 23.13 -2.87
N THR A 223 -11.69 22.12 -3.55
CA THR A 223 -10.30 21.82 -3.86
C THR A 223 -9.50 23.07 -4.29
N SER A 224 -8.43 23.38 -3.56
CA SER A 224 -7.20 23.83 -4.25
C SER A 224 -6.95 22.80 -5.36
N LYS A 225 -6.73 23.24 -6.61
CA LYS A 225 -6.56 22.35 -7.77
C LYS A 225 -5.37 21.41 -7.54
N LYS A 226 -5.57 20.34 -6.76
CA LYS A 226 -4.68 19.19 -6.64
C LYS A 226 -4.66 18.61 -8.04
N ARG A 227 -3.64 18.99 -8.81
CA ARG A 227 -3.42 18.38 -10.12
C ARG A 227 -3.35 16.89 -9.87
N LEU A 228 -4.23 16.20 -10.57
CA LEU A 228 -4.48 14.77 -10.48
C LEU A 228 -3.19 14.06 -10.90
N SER A 229 -2.33 13.72 -9.95
CA SER A 229 -1.05 13.10 -10.25
C SER A 229 -1.27 11.60 -10.38
N TRP A 230 -1.44 11.16 -11.63
CA TRP A 230 -1.17 9.78 -12.00
C TRP A 230 0.23 9.39 -11.51
N TYR A 231 0.35 8.22 -10.89
CA TYR A 231 1.64 7.68 -10.47
C TYR A 231 1.74 6.19 -10.76
N LEU A 232 2.98 5.71 -10.85
CA LEU A 232 3.27 4.29 -11.02
C LEU A 232 3.60 3.64 -9.68
N GLU A 233 2.96 2.51 -9.41
CA GLU A 233 3.23 1.66 -8.26
C GLU A 233 3.71 0.30 -8.74
N PHE A 234 4.72 -0.23 -8.06
CA PHE A 234 5.41 -1.46 -8.44
C PHE A 234 5.38 -2.45 -7.28
N ASP A 235 5.59 -1.96 -6.07
CA ASP A 235 5.85 -2.80 -4.90
C ASP A 235 4.64 -2.88 -3.97
N LYS A 236 3.82 -1.82 -3.95
CA LYS A 236 2.65 -1.78 -3.07
C LYS A 236 1.45 -2.42 -3.72
N ARG A 237 0.56 -2.90 -2.84
CA ARG A 237 -0.78 -3.36 -3.20
C ARG A 237 -1.51 -2.27 -4.00
N PRO A 238 -2.27 -2.64 -5.05
CA PRO A 238 -3.06 -1.67 -5.77
C PRO A 238 -4.16 -1.05 -4.90
N GLY A 239 -4.53 0.20 -5.14
CA GLY A 239 -5.52 0.95 -4.36
C GLY A 239 -6.88 0.26 -4.31
N THR A 240 -7.29 -0.42 -5.38
CA THR A 240 -8.55 -1.19 -5.46
C THR A 240 -8.57 -2.47 -4.60
N SER A 241 -7.42 -2.91 -4.09
CA SER A 241 -7.29 -4.12 -3.25
C SER A 241 -7.50 -3.87 -1.75
N SER A 242 -8.16 -2.78 -1.36
CA SER A 242 -8.28 -2.36 0.04
C SER A 242 -8.96 -3.39 0.95
N ASP A 243 -9.83 -4.23 0.41
CA ASP A 243 -10.69 -5.12 1.18
C ASP A 243 -10.18 -6.56 1.33
N VAL A 244 -9.47 -7.08 0.33
CA VAL A 244 -8.94 -8.45 0.32
C VAL A 244 -7.54 -8.43 -0.27
N PHE A 245 -6.56 -8.76 0.56
CA PHE A 245 -5.16 -8.86 0.16
C PHE A 245 -4.51 -9.95 1.00
N HIS A 246 -4.12 -11.05 0.36
CA HIS A 246 -3.60 -12.22 1.06
C HIS A 246 -2.30 -12.73 0.42
N GLY A 247 -1.28 -12.97 1.23
CA GLY A 247 0.03 -13.46 0.78
C GLY A 247 1.18 -12.94 1.66
N PRO A 248 2.45 -13.24 1.31
CA PRO A 248 2.87 -14.00 0.12
C PRO A 248 2.52 -15.50 0.22
N ILE A 249 2.06 -16.07 -0.88
CA ILE A 249 1.76 -17.50 -1.04
C ILE A 249 2.85 -18.11 -1.93
N PRO A 250 3.63 -19.08 -1.41
CA PRO A 250 4.57 -19.86 -2.23
C PRO A 250 3.87 -20.50 -3.44
N PHE A 251 4.54 -20.53 -4.60
CA PHE A 251 3.91 -20.99 -5.83
C PHE A 251 3.59 -22.49 -5.82
N ASP A 252 4.40 -23.30 -5.15
CA ASP A 252 4.16 -24.73 -4.91
C ASP A 252 2.86 -24.97 -4.12
N ILE A 253 2.63 -24.22 -3.04
CA ILE A 253 1.38 -24.30 -2.28
C ILE A 253 0.20 -23.89 -3.16
N LEU A 254 0.39 -22.84 -3.95
CA LEU A 254 -0.66 -22.32 -4.83
C LEU A 254 -1.00 -23.31 -5.96
N SER A 255 0.00 -23.93 -6.60
CA SER A 255 -0.21 -24.92 -7.66
C SER A 255 -0.89 -26.18 -7.14
N ASP A 256 -0.49 -26.65 -5.96
CA ASP A 256 -1.05 -27.85 -5.34
C ASP A 256 -2.50 -27.64 -4.89
N ASN A 257 -2.78 -26.50 -4.24
CA ASN A 257 -4.11 -26.21 -3.73
C ASN A 257 -5.12 -25.90 -4.83
N LEU A 258 -4.70 -25.20 -5.89
CA LEU A 258 -5.56 -24.90 -7.04
C LEU A 258 -5.63 -26.04 -8.06
N VAL A 259 -4.84 -27.10 -7.88
CA VAL A 259 -4.77 -28.27 -8.77
C VAL A 259 -4.50 -27.84 -10.22
N LEU A 260 -3.52 -26.95 -10.40
CA LEU A 260 -3.18 -26.41 -11.73
C LEU A 260 -2.59 -27.50 -12.63
N GLU A 261 -3.01 -27.54 -13.89
CA GLU A 261 -2.43 -28.44 -14.89
C GLU A 261 -0.96 -28.10 -15.16
N GLU A 262 -0.15 -29.11 -15.52
CA GLU A 262 1.29 -28.93 -15.76
C GLU A 262 1.58 -27.88 -16.86
N ASP A 263 0.74 -27.82 -17.90
CA ASP A 263 0.86 -26.82 -18.96
C ASP A 263 0.60 -25.39 -18.46
N VAL A 264 -0.36 -25.22 -17.54
CA VAL A 264 -0.68 -23.95 -16.88
C VAL A 264 0.47 -23.53 -15.98
N VAL A 265 0.99 -24.45 -15.17
CA VAL A 265 2.18 -24.22 -14.32
C VAL A 265 3.38 -23.77 -15.16
N ASN A 266 3.67 -24.48 -16.25
CA ASN A 266 4.75 -24.14 -17.18
C ASN A 266 4.53 -22.76 -17.81
N SER A 267 3.30 -22.43 -18.19
CA SER A 267 2.98 -21.11 -18.75
C SER A 267 3.16 -20.00 -17.73
N ILE A 268 2.71 -20.18 -16.48
CA ILE A 268 2.90 -19.20 -15.40
C ILE A 268 4.39 -19.00 -15.08
N CYS A 269 5.18 -20.08 -14.99
CA CYS A 269 6.63 -19.99 -14.81
C CYS A 269 7.32 -19.28 -15.98
N SER A 270 6.83 -19.49 -17.21
CA SER A 270 7.42 -18.86 -18.40
C SER A 270 7.29 -17.33 -18.40
N LEU A 271 6.32 -16.76 -17.67
CA LEU A 271 6.11 -15.31 -17.55
C LEU A 271 7.37 -14.57 -17.02
N GLU A 272 8.21 -15.23 -16.23
CA GLU A 272 9.46 -14.65 -15.74
C GLU A 272 10.42 -14.32 -16.90
N TYR A 273 10.46 -15.19 -17.90
CA TYR A 273 11.38 -15.14 -19.04
C TYR A 273 10.82 -14.39 -20.25
N GLU A 274 9.55 -13.98 -20.22
CA GLU A 274 8.92 -13.22 -21.30
C GLU A 274 9.56 -11.83 -21.46
N ALA A 275 10.40 -11.67 -22.47
CA ALA A 275 10.97 -10.37 -22.81
C ALA A 275 9.92 -9.47 -23.47
N GLY A 276 9.90 -8.19 -23.11
CA GLY A 276 9.00 -7.22 -23.73
C GLY A 276 8.68 -6.04 -22.83
N TYR A 277 7.76 -5.21 -23.30
CA TYR A 277 7.19 -4.07 -22.55
C TYR A 277 5.72 -4.31 -22.19
N ASP A 278 5.24 -5.53 -22.44
CA ASP A 278 3.85 -5.93 -22.25
C ASP A 278 3.57 -6.37 -20.81
N ILE A 279 2.29 -6.44 -20.46
CA ILE A 279 1.87 -7.05 -19.20
C ILE A 279 2.08 -8.56 -19.32
N ARG A 280 2.84 -9.13 -18.38
CA ARG A 280 3.06 -10.57 -18.28
C ARG A 280 1.89 -11.18 -17.50
N ILE A 281 0.89 -11.67 -18.22
CA ILE A 281 -0.35 -12.18 -17.64
C ILE A 281 -0.71 -13.52 -18.27
N HIS A 282 -1.01 -14.49 -17.41
CA HIS A 282 -1.61 -15.75 -17.78
C HIS A 282 -3.02 -15.82 -17.21
N THR A 283 -3.99 -16.31 -18.00
CA THR A 283 -5.36 -16.57 -17.54
C THR A 283 -5.73 -17.99 -17.86
N ASP A 284 -6.33 -18.66 -16.89
CA ASP A 284 -6.93 -19.98 -17.05
C ASP A 284 -8.26 -20.01 -16.32
N ALA A 285 -9.34 -20.39 -17.01
CA ALA A 285 -10.71 -20.34 -16.51
C ALA A 285 -11.06 -19.01 -15.79
N ASP A 286 -11.26 -19.06 -14.47
CA ASP A 286 -11.57 -17.93 -13.59
C ASP A 286 -10.35 -17.43 -12.82
N LEU A 287 -9.12 -17.78 -13.20
CA LEU A 287 -7.88 -17.38 -12.55
C LEU A 287 -7.07 -16.45 -13.46
N ALA A 288 -6.39 -15.48 -12.85
CA ALA A 288 -5.43 -14.62 -13.54
C ALA A 288 -4.15 -14.44 -12.73
N PHE A 289 -3.01 -14.74 -13.34
CA PHE A 289 -1.68 -14.62 -12.76
C PHE A 289 -0.91 -13.50 -13.45
N VAL A 290 -0.58 -12.45 -12.71
CA VAL A 290 0.15 -11.29 -13.22
C VAL A 290 1.55 -11.24 -12.62
N TYR A 291 2.55 -11.41 -13.46
CA TYR A 291 3.95 -11.42 -13.04
C TYR A 291 4.56 -10.03 -13.16
N ARG A 292 5.02 -9.47 -12.04
CA ARG A 292 5.61 -8.13 -11.90
C ARG A 292 4.77 -7.06 -12.62
N PRO A 293 3.53 -6.79 -12.19
CA PRO A 293 2.70 -5.77 -12.83
C PRO A 293 3.34 -4.38 -12.73
N VAL A 294 3.05 -3.52 -13.70
CA VAL A 294 3.21 -2.07 -13.55
C VAL A 294 1.81 -1.50 -13.30
N VAL A 295 1.58 -1.00 -12.09
CA VAL A 295 0.28 -0.51 -11.67
C VAL A 295 0.25 1.01 -11.87
N LEU A 296 -0.75 1.49 -12.61
CA LEU A 296 -1.06 2.89 -12.76
C LEU A 296 -2.22 3.23 -11.83
N GLU A 297 -1.93 4.02 -10.81
CA GLU A 297 -2.95 4.48 -9.87
C GLU A 297 -3.53 5.81 -10.33
N GLY A 298 -4.85 5.80 -10.57
CA GLY A 298 -5.66 6.97 -10.81
C GLY A 298 -6.42 7.39 -9.55
N LEU A 299 -7.26 8.42 -9.69
CA LEU A 299 -8.09 8.88 -8.56
C LEU A 299 -9.26 7.96 -8.27
N THR A 300 -9.80 7.34 -9.31
CA THR A 300 -11.07 6.63 -9.28
C THR A 300 -10.91 5.15 -9.57
N ALA A 301 -9.75 4.75 -10.08
CA ALA A 301 -9.52 3.40 -10.54
C ALA A 301 -8.02 3.10 -10.60
N THR A 302 -7.74 1.82 -10.50
CA THR A 302 -6.42 1.22 -10.64
C THR A 302 -6.34 0.52 -11.99
N TYR A 303 -5.19 0.65 -12.66
CA TYR A 303 -4.98 0.03 -13.97
C TYR A 303 -3.68 -0.77 -13.99
N LEU A 304 -3.67 -1.88 -14.71
CA LEU A 304 -2.43 -2.49 -15.19
C LEU A 304 -2.05 -1.86 -16.52
N ILE A 305 -0.77 -1.51 -16.70
CA ILE A 305 -0.30 -0.87 -17.93
C ILE A 305 0.75 -1.70 -18.64
N GLY A 306 0.67 -1.70 -19.97
CA GLY A 306 1.65 -2.30 -20.86
C GLY A 306 1.84 -1.46 -22.12
N TRP A 307 2.88 -1.77 -22.88
CA TRP A 307 3.21 -1.12 -24.14
C TRP A 307 3.37 -2.18 -25.24
N GLY A 308 2.44 -2.19 -26.18
CA GLY A 308 2.35 -3.25 -27.18
C GLY A 308 1.25 -2.97 -28.21
N ASP A 309 0.71 -4.03 -28.82
CA ASP A 309 -0.45 -3.93 -29.71
C ASP A 309 -1.76 -4.01 -28.90
N PRO A 310 -2.52 -2.89 -28.80
CA PRO A 310 -3.77 -2.89 -28.06
C PRO A 310 -4.84 -3.80 -28.66
N SER A 311 -4.72 -4.15 -29.94
CA SER A 311 -5.71 -4.99 -30.65
C SER A 311 -5.68 -6.43 -30.13
N THR A 312 -4.48 -6.95 -29.91
CA THR A 312 -4.26 -8.27 -29.31
C THR A 312 -4.83 -8.32 -27.89
N MET A 313 -4.50 -7.32 -27.06
CA MET A 313 -5.01 -7.23 -25.69
C MET A 313 -6.54 -7.08 -25.61
N ARG A 314 -7.15 -6.27 -26.49
CA ARG A 314 -8.61 -6.15 -26.58
C ARG A 314 -9.29 -7.44 -26.97
N ARG A 315 -8.67 -8.22 -27.85
CA ARG A 315 -9.23 -9.52 -28.26
C ARG A 315 -9.21 -10.48 -27.08
N TRP A 316 -8.08 -10.57 -26.40
CA TRP A 316 -7.90 -11.41 -25.24
C TRP A 316 -8.87 -11.05 -24.09
N LEU A 317 -9.00 -9.77 -23.74
CA LEU A 317 -9.89 -9.32 -22.65
C LEU A 317 -11.40 -9.54 -22.90
N LYS A 318 -11.84 -9.82 -24.12
CA LYS A 318 -13.25 -10.09 -24.39
C LYS A 318 -13.73 -11.39 -23.75
N ASP A 319 -12.82 -12.33 -23.55
CA ASP A 319 -13.16 -13.70 -23.16
C ASP A 319 -12.85 -13.98 -21.68
N VAL A 320 -12.11 -13.10 -21.00
CA VAL A 320 -11.59 -13.32 -19.62
C VAL A 320 -12.65 -13.18 -18.52
N GLY A 321 -13.65 -12.30 -18.68
CA GLY A 321 -14.72 -12.13 -17.69
C GLY A 321 -14.25 -11.66 -16.30
N GLU A 322 -14.79 -12.27 -15.25
CA GLU A 322 -14.40 -12.04 -13.85
C GLU A 322 -13.43 -13.13 -13.40
N VAL A 323 -12.33 -12.75 -12.76
CA VAL A 323 -11.24 -13.65 -12.39
C VAL A 323 -10.70 -13.40 -10.99
N ASN A 324 -10.29 -14.47 -10.33
CA ASN A 324 -9.49 -14.50 -9.11
C ASN A 324 -8.05 -14.10 -9.44
N LEU A 325 -7.65 -12.92 -8.98
CA LEU A 325 -6.42 -12.26 -9.42
C LEU A 325 -5.25 -12.48 -8.45
N PHE A 326 -4.12 -12.95 -8.97
CA PHE A 326 -2.88 -13.17 -8.24
C PHE A 326 -1.74 -12.34 -8.83
N PHE A 327 -1.01 -11.62 -7.97
CA PHE A 327 0.15 -10.79 -8.36
C PHE A 327 1.44 -11.35 -7.79
N TYR A 328 2.48 -11.37 -8.61
CA TYR A 328 3.84 -11.59 -8.16
C TYR A 328 4.63 -10.28 -8.24
N PRO A 329 4.73 -9.49 -7.16
CA PRO A 329 5.35 -8.17 -7.21
C PRO A 329 6.88 -8.26 -7.35
N PRO A 330 7.55 -7.21 -7.85
CA PRO A 330 9.00 -7.06 -7.86
C PRO A 330 9.55 -6.80 -6.44
N ILE A 331 9.35 -7.72 -5.49
CA ILE A 331 9.85 -7.58 -4.11
C ILE A 331 11.18 -8.30 -3.96
N ASP A 332 12.03 -7.75 -3.10
CA ASP A 332 13.28 -8.35 -2.64
C ASP A 332 13.06 -9.76 -2.09
N THR A 333 13.97 -10.67 -2.42
CA THR A 333 13.85 -12.14 -2.29
C THR A 333 13.32 -12.68 -0.95
N SER A 334 13.43 -11.91 0.14
CA SER A 334 12.95 -12.25 1.48
C SER A 334 11.44 -12.49 1.61
N ARG A 335 10.61 -11.99 0.68
CA ARG A 335 9.15 -12.20 0.65
C ARG A 335 8.64 -12.59 -0.73
N ALA A 336 9.41 -13.40 -1.44
CA ALA A 336 9.02 -13.95 -2.72
C ALA A 336 7.74 -14.80 -2.58
N GLY A 337 6.72 -14.51 -3.39
CA GLY A 337 5.47 -15.25 -3.42
C GLY A 337 4.35 -14.49 -4.12
N TRP A 338 3.27 -15.22 -4.40
CA TRP A 338 2.07 -14.69 -5.03
C TRP A 338 1.16 -14.05 -3.98
N PHE A 339 0.58 -12.92 -4.32
CA PHE A 339 -0.43 -12.23 -3.52
C PHE A 339 -1.77 -12.35 -4.20
N PHE A 340 -2.77 -12.86 -3.50
CA PHE A 340 -4.15 -12.86 -3.95
C PHE A 340 -4.78 -11.49 -3.67
N LEU A 341 -5.33 -10.87 -4.72
CA LEU A 341 -5.98 -9.57 -4.67
C LEU A 341 -7.51 -9.65 -4.54
N GLY A 342 -8.08 -10.84 -4.71
CA GLY A 342 -9.53 -11.03 -4.80
C GLY A 342 -10.04 -11.11 -6.22
N LYS A 343 -11.36 -11.27 -6.33
CA LYS A 343 -12.08 -11.40 -7.58
C LYS A 343 -12.26 -10.04 -8.26
N HIS A 344 -11.75 -9.94 -9.48
CA HIS A 344 -11.70 -8.72 -10.28
C HIS A 344 -12.32 -8.94 -11.65
N LYS A 345 -12.96 -7.89 -12.15
CA LYS A 345 -13.34 -7.78 -13.55
C LYS A 345 -12.25 -7.00 -14.28
N LEU A 346 -11.67 -7.63 -15.30
CA LEU A 346 -10.63 -7.01 -16.12
C LEU A 346 -11.28 -6.37 -17.34
N THR A 347 -11.14 -5.05 -17.50
CA THR A 347 -11.72 -4.34 -18.64
C THR A 347 -10.69 -3.49 -19.36
N TYR A 348 -10.72 -3.51 -20.69
CA TYR A 348 -9.84 -2.64 -21.48
C TYR A 348 -10.27 -1.19 -21.31
N ALA A 349 -9.37 -0.34 -20.82
CA ALA A 349 -9.61 1.08 -20.64
C ALA A 349 -8.87 1.90 -21.71
N PRO A 350 -9.58 2.60 -22.63
CA PRO A 350 -8.98 3.43 -23.67
C PRO A 350 -8.48 4.76 -23.09
N ILE A 351 -7.49 4.71 -22.20
CA ILE A 351 -6.91 5.91 -21.58
C ILE A 351 -5.88 6.51 -22.53
N GLU A 352 -5.89 7.83 -22.67
CA GLU A 352 -4.81 8.55 -23.33
C GLU A 352 -3.46 8.20 -22.69
N SER A 353 -2.40 8.15 -23.50
CA SER A 353 -1.04 7.93 -22.99
C SER A 353 -0.74 8.85 -21.80
N VAL A 354 -0.48 8.24 -20.63
CA VAL A 354 -0.14 8.99 -19.41
C VAL A 354 1.35 9.32 -19.37
N TRP A 355 2.12 8.87 -20.36
CA TRP A 355 3.56 9.06 -20.45
C TRP A 355 4.00 10.52 -20.26
N SER A 356 3.32 11.47 -20.89
CA SER A 356 3.63 12.90 -20.75
C SER A 356 3.25 13.47 -19.38
N LYS A 357 2.30 12.83 -18.69
CA LYS A 357 1.73 13.24 -17.41
C LYS A 357 2.48 12.64 -16.21
N LEU A 358 3.21 11.54 -16.39
CA LEU A 358 3.96 10.87 -15.33
C LEU A 358 5.15 11.73 -14.82
N PRO A 359 5.41 11.74 -13.50
CA PRO A 359 6.60 12.32 -12.91
C PRO A 359 7.89 11.73 -13.48
N ARG A 360 9.01 12.45 -13.31
CA ARG A 360 10.31 11.99 -13.82
C ARG A 360 10.78 10.75 -13.06
N GLU A 361 10.52 10.71 -11.78
CA GLU A 361 10.90 9.67 -10.83
C GLU A 361 10.25 8.33 -11.23
N ASP A 362 8.95 8.35 -11.51
CA ASP A 362 8.19 7.16 -11.94
C ASP A 362 8.69 6.63 -13.29
N LYS A 363 9.06 7.51 -14.22
CA LYS A 363 9.67 7.12 -15.49
C LYS A 363 11.02 6.44 -15.28
N GLU A 364 11.85 6.98 -14.39
CA GLU A 364 13.14 6.40 -14.04
C GLU A 364 12.99 5.02 -13.40
N ARG A 365 12.04 4.86 -12.46
CA ARG A 365 11.68 3.54 -11.88
C ARG A 365 11.19 2.57 -12.94
N LEU A 366 10.29 3.00 -13.83
CA LEU A 366 9.83 2.16 -14.93
C LEU A 366 10.98 1.67 -15.80
N PHE A 367 11.96 2.52 -16.12
CA PHE A 367 13.11 2.08 -16.91
C PHE A 367 13.97 1.04 -16.19
N VAL A 368 14.13 1.16 -14.87
CA VAL A 368 14.83 0.14 -14.08
C VAL A 368 14.08 -1.19 -14.18
N GLU A 369 12.77 -1.17 -13.96
CA GLU A 369 11.93 -2.38 -14.03
C GLU A 369 11.90 -3.01 -15.43
N LEU A 370 11.75 -2.20 -16.48
CA LEU A 370 11.77 -2.71 -17.85
C LEU A 370 13.15 -3.22 -18.27
N LYS A 371 14.24 -2.63 -17.75
CA LYS A 371 15.60 -3.09 -18.03
C LYS A 371 15.91 -4.39 -17.30
N ASP A 372 15.40 -4.55 -16.08
CA ASP A 372 15.53 -5.78 -15.33
C ASP A 372 14.79 -6.94 -16.04
N ARG A 373 13.59 -6.66 -16.57
CA ARG A 373 12.81 -7.60 -17.39
C ARG A 373 13.44 -7.91 -18.75
N ASN A 374 14.10 -6.94 -19.34
CA ASN A 374 14.70 -7.01 -20.67
C ASN A 374 16.10 -6.36 -20.63
N PRO A 375 17.15 -7.14 -20.28
CA PRO A 375 18.51 -6.63 -20.11
C PRO A 375 19.07 -5.89 -21.34
N ASP A 376 18.61 -6.29 -22.53
CA ASP A 376 19.02 -5.72 -23.82
C ASP A 376 18.23 -4.46 -24.20
N MET A 377 17.30 -4.01 -23.35
CA MET A 377 16.48 -2.83 -23.61
C MET A 377 17.32 -1.56 -23.72
N ASN A 378 17.19 -0.88 -24.87
CA ASN A 378 17.69 0.48 -25.04
C ASN A 378 16.64 1.52 -24.60
N VAL A 379 16.85 2.15 -23.43
CA VAL A 379 15.97 3.18 -22.85
C VAL A 379 15.72 4.34 -23.83
N SER A 380 16.72 4.75 -24.61
CA SER A 380 16.58 5.87 -25.55
C SER A 380 15.67 5.51 -26.73
N GLN A 381 15.76 4.27 -27.19
CA GLN A 381 14.90 3.73 -28.23
C GLN A 381 13.46 3.61 -27.73
N PHE A 382 13.24 3.02 -26.54
CA PHE A 382 11.90 2.95 -25.92
C PHE A 382 11.25 4.33 -25.80
N ARG A 383 11.97 5.34 -25.28
CA ARG A 383 11.46 6.72 -25.17
C ARG A 383 11.07 7.30 -26.53
N ARG A 384 11.85 7.01 -27.57
CA ARG A 384 11.58 7.43 -28.95
C ARG A 384 10.31 6.75 -29.47
N ASP A 385 10.19 5.44 -29.26
CA ASP A 385 9.07 4.63 -29.73
C ASP A 385 7.75 5.01 -29.07
N VAL A 386 7.74 5.29 -27.77
CA VAL A 386 6.56 5.80 -27.05
C VAL A 386 6.19 7.21 -27.56
N ARG A 387 7.16 8.07 -27.83
CA ARG A 387 6.90 9.44 -28.32
C ARG A 387 6.38 9.46 -29.75
N GLU A 388 6.92 8.59 -30.60
CA GLU A 388 6.52 8.45 -32.01
C GLU A 388 5.25 7.60 -32.17
N GLY A 389 4.71 7.03 -31.09
CA GLY A 389 3.52 6.18 -31.12
C GLY A 389 3.75 4.80 -31.73
N ARG A 390 5.01 4.38 -31.90
CA ARG A 390 5.36 3.00 -32.30
C ARG A 390 5.07 1.99 -31.19
N LEU A 391 5.24 2.40 -29.93
CA LEU A 391 4.79 1.65 -28.76
C LEU A 391 3.57 2.35 -28.17
N VAL A 392 2.43 1.69 -28.27
CA VAL A 392 1.16 2.23 -27.79
C VAL A 392 0.93 1.73 -26.36
N GLN A 393 0.74 2.69 -25.44
CA GLN A 393 0.29 2.37 -24.09
C GLN A 393 -1.14 1.84 -24.16
N TYR A 394 -1.41 0.74 -23.46
CA TYR A 394 -2.77 0.31 -23.18
C TYR A 394 -2.94 0.06 -21.68
N CYS A 395 -4.19 0.06 -21.23
CA CYS A 395 -4.53 -0.05 -19.82
C CYS A 395 -5.64 -1.10 -19.63
N ILE A 396 -5.48 -1.92 -18.60
CA ILE A 396 -6.50 -2.85 -18.12
C ILE A 396 -6.98 -2.32 -16.78
N GLN A 397 -8.23 -1.88 -16.70
CA GLN A 397 -8.83 -1.44 -15.45
C GLN A 397 -9.15 -2.64 -14.57
N LEU A 398 -8.79 -2.52 -13.31
CA LEU A 398 -9.11 -3.48 -12.26
C LEU A 398 -10.35 -2.98 -11.51
N GLU A 399 -11.46 -3.71 -11.62
CA GLU A 399 -12.69 -3.46 -10.86
C GLU A 399 -12.89 -4.61 -9.88
N ASN A 400 -12.92 -4.33 -8.57
CA ASN A 400 -13.17 -5.33 -7.54
C ASN A 400 -14.67 -5.67 -7.51
N VAL A 401 -15.03 -6.94 -7.72
CA VAL A 401 -16.43 -7.36 -7.90
C VAL A 401 -17.05 -7.93 -6.63
N GLY A 402 -16.25 -8.45 -5.69
CA GLY A 402 -16.83 -9.16 -4.55
C GLY A 402 -15.84 -9.54 -3.46
N LYS A 403 -15.95 -8.87 -2.31
CA LYS A 403 -15.19 -9.20 -1.08
C LYS A 403 -15.53 -10.59 -0.53
N VAL A 404 -16.82 -10.93 -0.49
CA VAL A 404 -17.29 -12.20 0.11
C VAL A 404 -16.82 -13.38 -0.71
N GLU A 405 -17.03 -13.34 -2.03
CA GLU A 405 -16.61 -14.38 -2.97
C GLU A 405 -15.10 -14.63 -2.92
N SER A 406 -14.31 -13.56 -2.78
CA SER A 406 -12.86 -13.65 -2.65
C SER A 406 -12.41 -14.39 -1.38
N LEU A 407 -13.10 -14.18 -0.25
CA LEU A 407 -12.77 -14.85 1.00
C LEU A 407 -13.23 -16.32 0.99
N ASP A 408 -14.38 -16.59 0.39
CA ASP A 408 -14.89 -17.95 0.25
C ASP A 408 -13.97 -18.77 -0.67
N PHE A 409 -13.48 -18.18 -1.76
CA PHE A 409 -12.44 -18.77 -2.61
C PHE A 409 -11.19 -19.17 -1.82
N LEU A 410 -10.62 -18.24 -1.03
CA LEU A 410 -9.42 -18.56 -0.24
C LEU A 410 -9.67 -19.66 0.82
N ARG A 411 -10.89 -19.78 1.36
CA ARG A 411 -11.26 -20.85 2.30
C ARG A 411 -11.43 -22.19 1.58
N GLU A 412 -12.12 -22.19 0.45
CA GLU A 412 -12.41 -23.37 -0.35
C GLU A 412 -11.11 -24.08 -0.77
N TYR A 413 -10.15 -23.30 -1.25
CA TYR A 413 -8.84 -23.81 -1.68
C TYR A 413 -7.81 -23.88 -0.54
N GLY A 414 -8.20 -23.70 0.71
CA GLY A 414 -7.30 -23.83 1.87
C GLY A 414 -6.10 -22.88 1.83
N LEU A 415 -6.23 -21.73 1.17
CA LEU A 415 -5.18 -20.72 1.04
C LEU A 415 -5.13 -19.78 2.24
N LEU A 416 -6.22 -19.66 3.01
CA LEU A 416 -6.14 -18.98 4.30
C LEU A 416 -5.35 -19.83 5.30
N PRO A 417 -4.43 -19.23 6.08
CA PRO A 417 -3.80 -19.91 7.20
C PRO A 417 -4.90 -20.31 8.18
N GLY A 418 -5.26 -21.59 8.16
CA GLY A 418 -6.31 -22.12 9.01
C GLY A 418 -5.91 -22.05 10.47
N ASP A 419 -6.90 -21.77 11.32
CA ASP A 419 -6.89 -21.74 12.79
C ASP A 419 -6.48 -23.07 13.48
N GLY A 420 -5.48 -23.79 12.98
CA GLY A 420 -4.94 -25.02 13.59
C GLY A 420 -4.91 -26.26 12.69
N ARG A 421 -5.13 -26.13 11.39
CA ARG A 421 -4.73 -27.18 10.43
C ARG A 421 -3.38 -26.78 9.84
N ILE A 422 -2.32 -27.12 10.57
CA ILE A 422 -0.97 -27.10 10.03
C ILE A 422 -0.97 -28.05 8.84
N ALA A 423 -0.67 -27.49 7.65
CA ALA A 423 -0.43 -28.22 6.43
C ALA A 423 0.81 -29.11 6.55
#